data_AF-A0A963ZY21-F1
#
_entry.id   AF-A0A963ZY21-F1
#
_cell.length_a   1.000
_cell.length_b   1.000
_cell.length_c   1.000
_cell.angle_alpha   90.00
_cell.angle_beta   90.00
_cell.angle_gamma   90.00
#
_symmetry.space_group_name_H-M   'P 1'
#
loop_
_entity.id
_entity.type
_entity.pdbx_description
1 polymer ?
#
loop_
_entity_poly.entity_id
_entity_poly.type
_entity_poly.pdbx_seq_one_letter_code
_entity_poly.pdbx_strand_id
1 'polypeptide(L)' 'MQTPNLLCKTRQQIAGEYGISTRTLNRWLEKHRINIPYRLIRPEEQFAIYSLIGWPDGVEREQFRRHRRKADPAPAKRLP' A
#
# COMPACT_ATOMS: atom_id res chain seq x y z
N MET A 1 -16.06 -13.58 -8.13
CA MET A 1 -15.30 -12.36 -8.47
C MET A 1 -15.13 -11.57 -7.18
N GLN A 2 -13.92 -11.46 -6.63
CA GLN A 2 -13.68 -10.69 -5.40
C GLN A 2 -13.31 -9.25 -5.75
N THR A 3 -14.01 -8.31 -5.14
CA THR A 3 -13.95 -6.88 -5.39
C THR A 3 -12.58 -6.34 -4.97
N PRO A 4 -11.90 -5.56 -5.82
CA PRO A 4 -10.64 -4.96 -5.45
C PRO A 4 -10.88 -3.83 -4.45
N ASN A 5 -10.49 -4.06 -3.20
CA ASN A 5 -10.69 -3.08 -2.15
C ASN A 5 -9.58 -2.03 -2.21
N LEU A 6 -9.77 -1.01 -3.06
CA LEU A 6 -8.95 0.21 -3.18
C LEU A 6 -9.23 1.22 -2.05
N LEU A 7 -9.87 0.80 -0.95
CA LEU A 7 -10.07 1.66 0.20
C LEU A 7 -8.82 1.70 1.08
N CYS A 8 -8.75 2.72 1.95
CA CYS A 8 -7.73 2.77 2.98
C CYS A 8 -7.85 1.53 3.89
N LYS A 9 -6.71 0.89 4.16
CA LYS A 9 -6.65 -0.34 4.96
C LYS A 9 -5.93 -0.12 6.27
N THR A 10 -6.27 -0.93 7.26
CA THR A 10 -5.50 -1.05 8.50
C THR A 10 -4.30 -1.97 8.28
N ARG A 11 -3.28 -1.86 9.15
CA ARG A 11 -2.17 -2.82 9.18
C ARG A 11 -2.66 -4.27 9.38
N GLN A 12 -3.75 -4.46 10.12
CA GLN A 12 -4.32 -5.77 10.36
C GLN A 12 -4.92 -6.37 9.09
N GLN A 13 -5.60 -5.56 8.28
CA GLN A 13 -6.12 -6.01 6.98
C GLN A 13 -4.98 -6.38 6.03
N ILE A 14 -3.95 -5.52 5.92
CA ILE A 14 -2.77 -5.83 5.09
C ILE A 14 -2.08 -7.11 5.57
N ALA A 15 -1.88 -7.27 6.89
CA ALA A 15 -1.29 -8.48 7.43
C ALA A 15 -2.13 -9.73 7.12
N GLY A 16 -3.46 -9.61 7.16
CA GLY A 16 -4.40 -10.67 6.78
C GLY A 16 -4.27 -11.08 5.32
N GLU A 17 -4.06 -10.13 4.40
CA GLU A 17 -3.83 -10.42 2.97
C GLU A 17 -2.55 -11.24 2.73
N TYR A 18 -1.53 -11.02 3.54
CA TYR A 18 -0.31 -11.81 3.51
C TYR A 18 -0.40 -13.11 4.33
N GLY A 19 -1.49 -13.33 5.07
CA GLY A 19 -1.61 -14.46 6.00
C GLY A 19 -0.62 -14.40 7.18
N ILE A 20 -0.15 -13.20 7.56
CA ILE A 20 0.84 -12.99 8.63
C ILE A 20 0.26 -12.19 9.80
N SER A 21 0.99 -12.16 10.91
CA SER A 21 0.68 -11.26 12.02
C SER A 21 1.07 -9.80 11.72
N THR A 22 0.39 -8.84 12.36
CA THR A 22 0.77 -7.41 12.29
C THR A 22 2.18 -7.14 12.80
N ARG A 23 2.68 -7.94 13.76
CA ARG A 23 4.06 -7.88 14.25
C ARG A 23 5.07 -8.26 13.15
N THR A 24 4.76 -9.31 12.38
CA THR A 24 5.58 -9.70 11.22
C THR A 24 5.57 -8.62 10.15
N LEU A 25 4.38 -8.06 9.86
CA LEU A 25 4.25 -6.95 8.93
C LEU A 25 5.10 -5.74 9.35
N ASN A 26 5.05 -5.34 10.62
CA ASN A 26 5.87 -4.22 11.12
C ASN A 26 7.37 -4.48 10.93
N ARG A 27 7.85 -5.70 11.22
CA ARG A 27 9.26 -6.07 10.99
C ARG A 27 9.65 -5.99 9.52
N TRP A 28 8.75 -6.38 8.61
CA TRP A 28 8.99 -6.23 7.18
C TRP A 28 9.02 -4.76 6.77
N LEU A 29 8.09 -3.94 7.24
CA LEU A 29 8.09 -2.49 6.99
C LEU A 29 9.41 -1.85 7.49
N GLU A 30 9.88 -2.20 8.69
CA GLU A 30 11.16 -1.74 9.22
C GLU A 30 12.35 -2.21 8.37
N LYS A 31 12.38 -3.49 7.97
CA LYS A 31 13.42 -4.07 7.11
C LYS A 31 13.51 -3.35 5.76
N HIS A 32 12.37 -2.99 5.19
CA HIS A 32 12.29 -2.25 3.92
C HIS A 32 12.34 -0.72 4.12
N ARG A 33 12.57 -0.23 5.34
CA ARG A 33 12.61 1.20 5.71
C ARG A 33 11.35 1.97 5.29
N ILE A 34 10.20 1.31 5.29
CA ILE A 34 8.91 1.90 4.98
C ILE A 34 8.35 2.52 6.26
N ASN A 35 8.52 3.82 6.42
CA ASN A 35 7.97 4.54 7.57
C ASN A 35 6.51 4.93 7.31
N ILE A 36 5.59 4.09 7.78
CA ILE A 36 4.15 4.37 7.71
C ILE A 36 3.70 4.93 9.06
N PRO A 37 3.07 6.11 9.11
CA PRO A 37 2.50 6.64 10.34
C PRO A 37 1.42 5.70 10.93
N TYR A 38 1.12 5.84 12.23
CA TYR A 38 0.05 5.08 12.90
C TYR A 38 -1.35 5.57 12.47
N ARG A 39 -1.68 5.41 11.19
CA ARG A 39 -2.98 5.75 10.60
C ARG A 39 -3.41 4.70 9.60
N LEU A 40 -4.60 4.90 9.02
CA LEU A 40 -5.04 4.14 7.86
C LEU A 40 -4.06 4.30 6.70
N ILE A 41 -3.74 3.19 6.06
CA ILE A 41 -2.79 3.07 4.96
C ILE A 41 -3.55 3.34 3.68
N ARG A 42 -3.19 4.42 3.01
CA ARG A 42 -3.85 4.85 1.78
C ARG A 42 -3.51 3.93 0.61
N PRO A 43 -4.30 3.91 -0.47
CA PRO A 43 -4.03 3.06 -1.63
C PRO A 43 -2.65 3.27 -2.24
N GLU A 44 -2.11 4.48 -2.22
CA GLU A 44 -0.76 4.78 -2.73
C GLU A 44 0.33 4.15 -1.85
N GLU A 45 0.12 4.18 -0.53
CA GLU A 45 1.03 3.54 0.43
C GLU A 45 0.93 2.01 0.35
N GLN A 46 -0.29 1.47 0.21
CA GLN A 46 -0.52 0.05 -0.03
C GLN A 46 0.24 -0.42 -1.28
N PHE A 47 0.16 0.34 -2.38
CA PHE A 47 0.93 0.04 -3.59
C PHE A 47 2.43 -0.02 -3.33
N ALA A 48 2.98 0.94 -2.59
CA ALA A 48 4.40 0.96 -2.26
C ALA A 48 4.79 -0.28 -1.44
N ILE A 49 3.98 -0.65 -0.44
CA ILE A 49 4.18 -1.86 0.38
C ILE A 49 4.17 -3.10 -0.51
N TYR A 50 3.11 -3.29 -1.29
CA TYR A 50 2.94 -4.47 -2.16
C TYR A 50 4.04 -4.56 -3.22
N SER A 51 4.48 -3.42 -3.77
CA SER A 51 5.55 -3.39 -4.75
C SER A 51 6.94 -3.69 -4.16
N LEU A 52 7.16 -3.42 -2.87
CA LEU A 52 8.45 -3.63 -2.21
C LEU A 52 8.56 -4.99 -1.54
N ILE A 53 7.49 -5.44 -0.88
CA ILE A 53 7.43 -6.69 -0.12
C ILE A 53 7.03 -7.86 -1.02
N GLY A 54 6.26 -7.61 -2.07
CA GLY A 54 5.65 -8.61 -2.92
C GLY A 54 4.13 -8.51 -2.88
N TRP A 55 3.47 -8.91 -3.96
CA TRP A 55 2.01 -8.83 -4.08
C TRP A 55 1.36 -9.98 -3.29
N PRO A 56 0.46 -9.70 -2.34
CA PRO A 56 -0.24 -10.75 -1.60
C PRO A 56 -1.25 -11.48 -2.50
N ASP A 57 -1.56 -12.72 -2.13
CA ASP A 57 -2.53 -13.53 -2.86
C ASP A 57 -3.92 -12.86 -2.86
N GLY A 58 -4.53 -12.78 -4.03
CA GLY A 58 -5.83 -12.12 -4.22
C GLY A 58 -5.78 -10.60 -4.44
N VAL A 59 -4.60 -9.97 -4.43
CA VAL A 59 -4.45 -8.55 -4.81
C VAL A 59 -3.81 -8.45 -6.20
N GLU A 60 -4.59 -8.05 -7.21
CA GLU A 60 -4.05 -7.92 -8.57
C GLU A 60 -3.28 -6.60 -8.77
N ARG A 61 -2.02 -6.74 -9.20
CA ARG A 61 -1.11 -5.64 -9.53
C ARG A 61 -1.69 -4.63 -10.54
N GLU A 62 -2.49 -5.10 -11.49
CA GLU A 62 -3.03 -4.28 -12.58
C GLU A 62 -4.07 -3.24 -12.08
N GLN A 63 -4.67 -3.48 -10.91
CA GLN A 63 -5.69 -2.60 -10.33
C GLN A 63 -5.10 -1.28 -9.84
N PHE A 64 -3.87 -1.30 -9.32
CA PHE A 64 -3.18 -0.10 -8.86
C PHE A 64 -2.58 0.72 -10.00
N ARG A 65 -2.22 0.09 -11.13
CA ARG A 65 -1.73 0.79 -12.33
C ARG A 65 -2.73 1.83 -12.84
N ARG A 66 -4.03 1.56 -12.73
CA ARG A 66 -5.10 2.50 -13.14
C ARG A 66 -5.28 3.66 -12.16
N HIS A 67 -5.04 3.46 -10.87
CA HIS A 67 -5.19 4.50 -9.85
C HIS A 67 -4.06 5.55 -9.91
N ARG A 68 -2.83 5.14 -10.27
CA ARG A 68 -1.67 6.03 -10.41
C ARG A 68 -1.88 7.18 -11.40
N ARG A 69 -2.75 7.05 -12.40
CA ARG A 69 -3.02 8.13 -13.38
C ARG A 69 -3.89 9.27 -12.86
N LYS A 70 -4.57 9.13 -11.71
CA LYS A 70 -5.49 10.16 -11.18
C LYS A 70 -4.97 10.91 -9.93
N ALA A 71 -3.87 10.46 -9.33
CA ALA A 71 -3.41 10.95 -8.02
C ALA A 71 -2.12 11.81 -8.05
N ASP A 72 -1.59 12.15 -9.23
CA ASP A 72 -0.52 13.14 -9.38
C ASP A 72 -1.17 14.51 -9.71
N PRO A 73 -1.46 15.39 -8.72
CA PRO A 73 -1.33 16.80 -9.03
C PRO A 73 0.16 17.03 -9.27
N ALA A 74 0.51 17.34 -10.52
CA ALA A 74 1.83 17.83 -10.92
C ALA A 74 2.45 18.67 -9.80
N PRO A 75 3.76 18.55 -9.50
CA PRO A 75 4.37 19.25 -8.38
C PRO A 75 4.02 20.74 -8.43
N ALA A 76 3.06 21.11 -7.59
CA ALA A 76 2.59 22.47 -7.43
C ALA A 76 3.67 23.19 -6.65
N LYS A 77 4.65 23.70 -7.39
CA LYS A 77 5.39 24.95 -7.21
C LYS A 77 6.76 24.84 -7.88
N ARG A 78 6.89 25.50 -9.04
CA ARG A 78 8.06 26.36 -9.26
C ARG A 78 8.09 27.33 -8.08
N LEU A 79 9.07 27.21 -7.21
CA LEU A 79 9.50 28.35 -6.40
C LEU A 79 10.75 28.94 -7.07
N PRO A 80 10.90 30.28 -7.02
CA PRO A 80 11.78 31.08 -7.87
C PRO A 80 13.27 30.83 -7.63
#